data_AF-A0A932EDI3-F1
#
_entry.id   AF-A0A932EDI3-F1
#
_cell.length_a   1.000
_cell.length_b   1.000
_cell.length_c   1.000
_cell.angle_alpha   90.00
_cell.angle_beta   90.00
_cell.angle_gamma   90.00
#
_symmetry.space_group_name_H-M   'P 1'
#
loop_
_entity.id
_entity.type
_entity.pdbx_description
1 polymer ?
#
loop_
_entity_poly.entity_id
_entity_poly.type
_entity_poly.pdbx_seq_one_letter_code
_entity_poly.pdbx_strand_id
1 'polypeptide(L)'
;MAFSDSKINYLVQAGIAVFTIAFLWLAFVYYPKVSGDYQSGKIIPRPTVFKPVVAKGATLPIETESYKIVWEEGSGTYYAFINGKNLEEFVFARDNAKLALKNALSAEKLCPFSIIYVSTERLSVPQKYLDNSDC
;
A
#
# COMPACT_ATOMS: atom_id res chain seq x y z
N MET A 1 -43.86 -17.57 26.02
CA MET A 1 -44.09 -16.79 24.79
C MET A 1 -43.47 -17.57 23.63
N ALA A 2 -44.28 -18.34 22.90
CA ALA A 2 -43.83 -19.03 21.71
C ALA A 2 -43.73 -18.00 20.57
N PHE A 3 -42.53 -17.53 20.26
CA PHE A 3 -42.32 -16.77 19.05
C PHE A 3 -42.48 -17.74 17.88
N SER A 4 -43.58 -17.57 17.15
CA SER A 4 -43.96 -18.31 15.96
C SER A 4 -42.77 -18.50 15.01
N ASP A 5 -42.24 -19.74 14.91
CA ASP A 5 -41.13 -20.14 14.02
C ASP A 5 -41.32 -19.68 12.56
N SER A 6 -42.57 -19.51 12.13
CA SER A 6 -42.91 -19.01 10.80
C SER A 6 -42.44 -17.57 10.53
N LYS A 7 -42.41 -16.69 11.54
CA LYS A 7 -41.99 -15.29 11.36
C LYS A 7 -40.47 -15.18 11.22
N ILE A 8 -39.73 -16.02 11.93
CA ILE A 8 -38.26 -16.06 11.86
C ILE A 8 -37.83 -16.59 10.49
N ASN A 9 -38.49 -17.64 9.98
CA ASN A 9 -38.24 -18.17 8.65
C ASN A 9 -38.52 -17.14 7.54
N TYR A 10 -39.59 -16.34 7.66
CA TYR A 10 -39.89 -15.29 6.68
C TYR A 10 -38.86 -14.16 6.68
N LEU A 11 -38.38 -13.75 7.86
CA LEU A 11 -37.32 -12.74 7.99
C LEU A 11 -35.99 -13.21 7.39
N VAL A 12 -35.63 -14.48 7.60
CA VAL A 12 -34.41 -15.06 7.03
C VAL A 12 -34.52 -15.15 5.51
N GLN A 13 -35.65 -15.61 4.97
CA GLN A 13 -35.87 -15.67 3.53
C GLN A 13 -35.87 -14.28 2.88
N ALA A 14 -36.49 -13.28 3.52
CA ALA A 14 -36.45 -11.91 3.04
C ALA A 14 -35.02 -11.34 3.06
N GLY A 15 -34.25 -11.62 4.12
CA GLY A 15 -32.83 -11.25 4.20
C GLY A 15 -32.01 -11.85 3.07
N ILE A 16 -32.13 -13.16 2.84
CA ILE A 16 -31.43 -13.85 1.74
C ILE A 16 -31.81 -13.26 0.39
N ALA A 17 -33.10 -12.97 0.16
CA ALA A 17 -33.55 -12.36 -1.09
C ALA A 17 -32.93 -10.97 -1.31
N VAL A 18 -32.92 -10.11 -0.29
CA VAL A 18 -32.32 -8.77 -0.37
C VAL A 18 -30.81 -8.85 -0.63
N PHE A 19 -30.09 -9.73 0.08
CA PHE A 19 -28.65 -9.92 -0.13
C PHE A 19 -28.35 -10.44 -1.53
N THR A 20 -29.16 -11.37 -2.04
CA THR A 20 -28.97 -11.94 -3.39
C THR A 20 -29.21 -10.88 -4.46
N ILE A 21 -30.26 -10.06 -4.32
CA ILE A 21 -30.56 -8.95 -5.24
C ILE A 21 -29.45 -7.90 -5.20
N ALA A 22 -28.97 -7.54 -4.00
CA ALA A 22 -27.87 -6.60 -3.85
C ALA A 22 -26.57 -7.13 -4.49
N PHE A 23 -26.29 -8.42 -4.33
CA PHE A 23 -25.12 -9.07 -4.92
C PHE A 23 -25.21 -9.10 -6.45
N LEU A 24 -26.37 -9.45 -7.01
CA LEU A 24 -26.60 -9.42 -8.45
C LEU A 24 -26.46 -7.99 -9.01
N TRP A 25 -26.98 -6.98 -8.32
CA TRP A 25 -26.82 -5.58 -8.73
C TRP A 25 -25.34 -5.15 -8.69
N LEU A 26 -24.61 -5.52 -7.65
CA LEU A 26 -23.17 -5.23 -7.54
C LEU A 26 -22.38 -5.90 -8.68
N ALA A 27 -22.63 -7.18 -8.94
CA ALA A 27 -21.88 -7.95 -9.93
C ALA A 27 -22.20 -7.53 -11.37
N PHE A 28 -23.47 -7.27 -11.70
CA PHE A 28 -23.91 -7.08 -13.09
C PHE A 28 -24.21 -5.63 -13.48
N VAL A 29 -24.39 -4.72 -12.52
CA VAL A 29 -24.66 -3.30 -12.81
C VAL A 29 -23.48 -2.44 -12.37
N TYR A 30 -23.08 -2.56 -11.10
CA TYR A 30 -22.04 -1.69 -10.54
C TYR A 30 -20.66 -2.01 -11.12
N TYR A 31 -20.23 -3.28 -11.05
CA TYR A 31 -18.91 -3.69 -11.51
C TYR A 31 -18.63 -3.35 -12.99
N PRO A 32 -19.48 -3.72 -13.97
CA PRO A 32 -19.23 -3.39 -15.37
C PRO A 32 -19.23 -1.88 -15.66
N LYS A 33 -20.06 -1.11 -14.93
CA LYS A 33 -20.07 0.35 -15.04
C LYS A 33 -18.75 0.95 -14.56
N VAL A 34 -18.28 0.53 -13.39
CA VAL A 34 -17.02 1.00 -12.83
C VAL A 34 -15.83 0.59 -13.70
N SER A 35 -15.79 -0.66 -14.17
CA SER A 35 -14.73 -1.10 -15.09
C SER A 35 -14.75 -0.34 -16.41
N GLY A 36 -15.94 -0.04 -16.94
CA GLY A 36 -16.09 0.80 -18.14
C GLY A 36 -15.67 2.25 -17.90
N ASP A 37 -15.97 2.82 -16.74
CA ASP A 37 -15.55 4.17 -16.35
C ASP A 37 -14.01 4.26 -16.16
N TYR A 38 -13.35 3.18 -15.72
CA TYR A 38 -11.88 3.06 -15.70
C TYR A 38 -11.28 2.90 -17.10
N GLN A 39 -11.86 2.07 -17.97
CA GLN A 39 -11.37 1.84 -19.34
C GLN A 39 -11.58 3.06 -20.25
N SER A 40 -12.68 3.80 -20.06
CA SER A 40 -12.99 5.01 -20.83
C SER A 40 -12.23 6.26 -20.36
N GLY A 41 -11.43 6.15 -19.29
CA GLY A 41 -10.68 7.28 -18.72
C GLY A 41 -11.55 8.35 -18.06
N LYS A 42 -12.85 8.08 -17.88
CA LYS A 42 -13.79 8.98 -17.20
C LYS A 42 -13.45 9.14 -15.72
N ILE A 43 -12.94 8.07 -15.11
CA ILE A 43 -12.20 8.12 -13.86
C ILE A 43 -10.73 8.22 -14.26
N ILE A 44 -10.20 9.43 -14.37
CA ILE A 44 -8.76 9.63 -14.53
C ILE A 44 -8.15 9.06 -13.24
N PRO A 45 -7.41 7.93 -13.26
CA PRO A 45 -6.63 7.55 -12.09
C PRO A 45 -5.78 8.78 -11.79
N ARG A 46 -5.90 9.36 -10.58
CA ARG A 46 -5.04 10.48 -10.18
C ARG A 46 -3.64 10.08 -10.64
N PRO A 47 -3.02 10.81 -11.57
CA PRO A 47 -1.74 10.40 -12.10
C PRO A 47 -0.88 10.23 -10.87
N THR A 48 -0.44 9.01 -10.58
CA THR A 48 0.66 8.81 -9.67
C THR A 48 1.78 9.61 -10.32
N VAL A 49 2.01 10.82 -9.79
CA VAL A 49 3.01 11.77 -10.29
C VAL A 49 4.40 11.13 -10.23
N PHE A 50 4.50 10.04 -9.50
CA PHE A 50 5.70 9.30 -9.22
C PHE A 50 5.85 8.15 -10.21
N LYS A 51 6.88 8.26 -11.05
CA LYS A 51 7.33 7.15 -11.90
C LYS A 51 7.84 6.03 -10.99
N PRO A 52 7.53 4.74 -11.28
CA PRO A 52 8.13 3.64 -10.55
C PRO A 52 9.64 3.68 -10.74
N VAL A 53 10.37 3.85 -9.64
CA VAL A 53 11.82 4.00 -9.66
C VAL A 53 12.46 2.63 -9.59
N VAL A 54 12.92 2.14 -10.74
CA VAL A 54 13.63 0.86 -10.86
C VAL A 54 15.09 1.07 -10.41
N ALA A 55 15.47 0.41 -9.32
CA ALA A 55 16.86 0.41 -8.85
C ALA A 55 17.76 -0.28 -9.90
N LYS A 56 18.77 0.45 -10.41
CA LYS A 56 19.81 -0.09 -11.30
C LYS A 56 20.90 -0.76 -10.46
N GLY A 57 20.60 -1.87 -9.80
CA GLY A 57 21.60 -2.67 -9.08
C GLY A 57 21.05 -3.40 -7.85
N ALA A 58 21.55 -4.62 -7.64
CA ALA A 58 21.24 -5.45 -6.46
C ALA A 58 22.30 -5.31 -5.34
N THR A 59 23.30 -4.46 -5.53
CA THR A 59 24.43 -4.24 -4.62
C THR A 59 24.35 -2.85 -4.00
N LEU A 60 24.63 -2.77 -2.70
CA LEU A 60 24.64 -1.52 -1.95
C LEU A 60 25.90 -0.70 -2.30
N PRO A 61 25.83 0.64 -2.38
CA PRO A 61 24.64 1.47 -2.15
C PRO A 61 23.67 1.48 -3.34
N ILE A 62 22.37 1.49 -3.03
CA ILE A 62 21.32 1.62 -4.06
C ILE A 62 20.94 3.10 -4.15
N GLU A 63 21.26 3.73 -5.28
CA GLU A 63 20.98 5.15 -5.50
C GLU A 63 19.98 5.36 -6.62
N THR A 64 19.00 6.21 -6.36
CA THR A 64 17.98 6.63 -7.31
C THR A 64 17.64 8.11 -7.10
N GLU A 65 16.88 8.71 -8.02
CA GLU A 65 16.44 10.11 -7.88
C GLU A 65 15.56 10.34 -6.64
N SER A 66 14.85 9.31 -6.17
CA SER A 66 13.89 9.40 -5.07
C SER A 66 14.41 8.84 -3.74
N TYR A 67 15.43 7.99 -3.74
CA TYR A 67 15.99 7.44 -2.51
C TYR A 67 17.43 6.93 -2.69
N LYS A 68 18.18 6.93 -1.59
CA LYS A 68 19.52 6.36 -1.47
C LYS A 68 19.57 5.42 -0.26
N ILE A 69 20.03 4.19 -0.48
CA ILE A 69 20.18 3.17 0.56
C ILE A 69 21.66 2.86 0.75
N VAL A 70 22.14 2.97 1.98
CA VAL A 70 23.53 2.71 2.36
C VAL A 70 23.55 1.74 3.54
N TRP A 71 24.56 0.88 3.58
CA TRP A 71 24.82 0.02 4.73
C TRP A 71 26.05 0.52 5.48
N GLU A 72 25.92 0.62 6.80
CA GLU A 72 27.00 1.01 7.69
C GLU A 72 27.53 -0.23 8.42
N GLU A 73 28.75 -0.66 8.06
CA GLU A 73 29.41 -1.84 8.62
C GLU A 73 29.58 -1.79 10.14
N GLY A 74 29.88 -0.61 10.70
CA GLY A 74 30.14 -0.44 12.12
C GLY A 74 28.91 -0.64 13.02
N SER A 75 27.72 -0.36 12.51
CA SER A 75 26.45 -0.46 13.25
C SER A 75 25.53 -1.57 12.74
N GLY A 76 25.90 -2.25 11.64
CA GLY A 76 25.07 -3.25 10.98
C GLY A 76 23.70 -2.70 10.51
N THR A 77 23.60 -1.39 10.31
CA THR A 77 22.34 -0.68 10.07
C THR A 77 22.25 -0.20 8.62
N TYR A 78 21.06 -0.35 8.04
CA TYR A 78 20.72 0.20 6.73
C TYR A 78 20.08 1.56 6.88
N TYR A 79 20.64 2.56 6.20
CA TYR A 79 20.08 3.91 6.14
C TYR A 79 19.43 4.14 4.79
N ALA A 80 18.13 4.42 4.81
CA ALA A 80 17.36 4.79 3.63
C ALA A 80 17.05 6.29 3.67
N PHE A 81 17.79 7.06 2.88
CA PHE A 81 17.57 8.49 2.67
C PHE A 81 16.50 8.67 1.59
N ILE A 82 15.34 9.20 1.97
CA ILE A 82 14.16 9.33 1.11
C ILE A 82 13.97 10.78 0.72
N ASN A 83 13.92 11.02 -0.58
CA ASN A 83 13.65 12.33 -1.16
C ASN A 83 12.14 12.46 -1.44
N GLY A 84 11.52 13.48 -0.85
CA GLY A 84 10.12 13.77 -1.07
C GLY A 84 9.71 15.12 -0.49
N LYS A 85 9.10 15.96 -1.33
CA LYS A 85 8.69 17.34 -0.99
C LYS A 85 7.43 17.40 -0.16
N ASN A 86 6.61 16.36 -0.27
CA ASN A 86 5.36 16.22 0.47
C ASN A 86 5.25 14.81 1.07
N LEU A 87 4.29 14.63 1.97
CA LEU A 87 4.12 13.38 2.69
C LEU A 87 3.79 12.20 1.77
N GLU A 88 3.02 12.43 0.70
CA GLU A 88 2.65 11.39 -0.26
C GLU A 88 3.88 10.89 -1.04
N GLU A 89 4.73 11.81 -1.51
CA GLU A 89 5.98 11.50 -2.19
C GLU A 89 6.96 10.78 -1.28
N PHE A 90 7.07 11.22 -0.02
CA PHE A 90 7.90 10.55 0.99
C PHE A 90 7.44 9.11 1.21
N VAL A 91 6.14 8.88 1.45
CA VAL A 91 5.61 7.52 1.69
C VAL A 91 5.82 6.64 0.46
N PHE A 92 5.54 7.15 -0.74
CA PHE A 92 5.75 6.41 -1.97
C PHE A 92 7.23 6.03 -2.19
N ALA A 93 8.15 6.98 -2.02
CA ALA A 93 9.58 6.74 -2.17
C ALA A 93 10.13 5.80 -1.07
N ARG A 94 9.63 5.91 0.17
CA ARG A 94 9.94 5.01 1.28
C ARG A 94 9.52 3.57 0.98
N ASP A 95 8.32 3.37 0.46
CA ASP A 95 7.81 2.03 0.15
C ASP A 95 8.58 1.39 -1.02
N ASN A 96 8.99 2.18 -2.01
CA ASN A 96 9.89 1.71 -3.06
C ASN A 96 11.28 1.36 -2.53
N ALA A 97 11.84 2.17 -1.62
CA ALA A 97 13.11 1.87 -0.97
C ALA A 97 13.03 0.58 -0.14
N LYS A 98 11.90 0.35 0.54
CA LYS A 98 11.61 -0.90 1.26
C LYS A 98 11.63 -2.11 0.33
N LEU A 99 10.97 -2.02 -0.83
CA LEU A 99 10.97 -3.08 -1.85
C LEU A 99 12.37 -3.32 -2.42
N ALA A 100 13.11 -2.26 -2.73
CA ALA A 100 14.48 -2.37 -3.22
C ALA A 100 15.39 -3.07 -2.18
N LEU A 101 15.25 -2.72 -0.90
CA LEU A 101 16.02 -3.35 0.17
C LEU A 101 15.66 -4.84 0.35
N LYS A 102 14.37 -5.20 0.28
CA LYS A 102 13.95 -6.62 0.29
C LYS A 102 14.59 -7.42 -0.84
N ASN A 103 14.58 -6.85 -2.05
CA ASN A 103 15.18 -7.48 -3.21
C ASN A 103 16.71 -7.62 -3.06
N ALA A 104 17.39 -6.58 -2.58
CA ALA A 104 18.84 -6.60 -2.38
C ALA A 104 19.29 -7.60 -1.30
N LEU A 105 18.51 -7.72 -0.22
CA LEU A 105 18.79 -8.67 0.87
C LEU A 105 18.20 -10.06 0.61
N SER A 106 17.50 -10.25 -0.52
CA SER A 106 16.76 -11.49 -0.82
C SER A 106 15.89 -11.95 0.37
N ALA A 107 15.27 -11.00 1.06
CA ALA A 107 14.53 -11.23 2.30
C ALA A 107 13.06 -10.86 2.14
N GLU A 108 12.17 -11.77 2.53
CA GLU A 108 10.72 -11.56 2.47
C GLU A 108 10.25 -10.52 3.51
N LYS A 109 10.89 -10.55 4.69
CA LYS A 109 10.64 -9.64 5.82
C LYS A 109 11.91 -8.88 6.17
N LEU A 110 11.72 -7.62 6.57
CA LEU A 110 12.81 -6.73 6.96
C LEU A 110 13.01 -6.62 8.48
N CYS A 111 12.16 -7.27 9.28
CA CYS A 111 12.23 -7.28 10.74
C CYS A 111 13.57 -7.67 11.39
N PRO A 112 14.36 -8.62 10.85
CA PRO A 112 15.64 -8.95 11.48
C PRO A 112 16.74 -7.92 11.17
N PHE A 113 16.46 -6.91 10.33
CA PHE A 113 17.44 -5.91 9.92
C PHE A 113 17.16 -4.57 10.60
N SER A 114 18.23 -3.93 11.11
CA SER A 114 18.16 -2.56 11.61
C SER A 114 18.07 -1.60 10.41
N ILE A 115 16.94 -0.94 10.24
CA ILE A 115 16.70 -0.02 9.10
C ILE A 115 16.18 1.29 9.63
N ILE A 116 16.81 2.39 9.20
CA ILE A 116 16.45 3.76 9.56
C ILE A 116 16.04 4.50 8.29
N TYR A 117 14.80 5.00 8.28
CA TYR A 117 14.28 5.85 7.20
C TYR A 117 14.44 7.32 7.58
N VAL A 118 15.12 8.08 6.72
CA VAL A 118 15.41 9.50 6.95
C VAL A 118 14.87 10.31 5.77
N SER A 119 14.11 11.37 6.03
CA SER A 119 13.73 12.32 4.99
C SER A 119 14.92 13.25 4.69
N THR A 120 15.27 13.41 3.42
CA THR A 120 16.28 14.40 3.00
C THR A 120 15.73 15.82 2.95
N GLU A 121 14.41 15.96 2.92
CA GLU A 121 13.74 17.26 3.02
C GLU A 121 13.31 17.53 4.46
N ARG A 122 13.14 18.81 4.82
CA ARG A 122 12.68 19.22 6.17
C ARG A 122 11.18 18.96 6.34
N LEU A 123 10.74 17.75 6.04
CA LEU A 123 9.36 17.33 6.15
C LEU A 123 9.09 16.82 7.56
N SER A 124 8.08 17.40 8.22
CA SER A 124 7.57 16.86 9.48
C SER A 124 6.75 15.60 9.19
N VAL A 125 7.41 14.45 9.14
CA VAL A 125 6.76 13.16 8.91
C VAL A 125 6.03 12.71 10.20
N PRO A 126 4.72 12.47 10.16
CA PRO A 126 3.99 11.93 11.31
C PRO A 126 4.55 10.59 11.78
N GLN A 127 4.64 10.36 13.10
CA GLN A 127 5.23 9.14 13.68
C GLN A 127 4.65 7.84 13.13
N LYS A 128 3.36 7.79 12.77
CA LYS A 128 2.72 6.62 12.14
C LYS A 128 3.34 6.18 10.81
N TYR A 129 4.13 7.03 10.15
CA TYR A 129 4.89 6.69 8.93
C TYR A 129 6.39 6.54 9.18
N LEU A 130 6.84 6.86 10.39
CA LEU A 130 8.17 6.52 10.89
C LEU A 130 8.17 5.13 11.53
N ASP A 131 6.99 4.63 11.89
CA ASP A 131 6.84 3.41 12.65
C ASP A 131 7.16 2.17 11.81
N ASN A 132 8.01 1.32 12.38
CA ASN A 132 8.43 0.04 11.83
C ASN A 132 7.39 -1.06 12.10
N SER A 133 6.11 -0.69 12.22
CA SER A 133 4.99 -1.57 12.58
C SER A 133 4.62 -2.62 11.52
N ASP A 134 5.48 -2.83 10.52
CA ASP A 134 5.45 -3.98 9.62
C ASP A 134 6.42 -5.08 10.08
N CYS A 135 6.79 -5.02 11.36
CA CYS A 135 6.70 -6.16 12.26
C CYS A 135 5.35 -6.05 13.01
#